data_AF-A0A3R8V9P7-F1
#
_entry.id   AF-A0A3R8V9P7-F1
#
_cell.length_a   1.000
_cell.length_b   1.000
_cell.length_c   1.000
_cell.angle_alpha   90.00
_cell.angle_beta   90.00
_cell.angle_gamma   90.00
#
_symmetry.space_group_name_H-M   'P 1'
#
loop_
_entity.id
_entity.type
_entity.pdbx_description
1 polymer ?
#
loop_
_entity_poly.entity_id
_entity_poly.type
_entity_poly.pdbx_seq_one_letter_code
_entity_poly.pdbx_strand_id
1 'polypeptide(L)' 'MVYRNEKGQFITEKAAMIEDFKFFISEYKRWAIEALRKGDKKTAIEMRENMDSVRRSLNELVAA' A
#
# COMPACT_ATOMS: atom_id res chain seq x y z
N MET A 1 19.95 5.84 -6.57
CA MET A 1 19.43 4.84 -7.52
C MET A 1 18.45 5.54 -8.46
N VAL A 2 18.33 5.12 -9.73
CA VAL A 2 17.39 5.70 -10.69
C VAL A 2 16.29 4.69 -10.96
N TYR A 3 15.05 5.01 -10.59
CA TYR A 3 13.88 4.14 -10.79
C TYR A 3 13.09 4.60 -12.01
N ARG A 4 12.29 3.71 -12.62
CA ARG A 4 11.35 4.06 -13.68
C ARG A 4 9.94 3.69 -13.26
N ASN A 5 8.99 4.60 -13.43
CA ASN A 5 7.56 4.30 -13.24
C ASN A 5 6.99 3.50 -14.43
N GLU A 6 5.71 3.11 -14.34
CA GLU A 6 4.98 2.38 -15.39
C GLU A 6 4.94 3.12 -16.75
N LYS A 7 5.16 4.43 -16.76
CA LYS A 7 5.21 5.26 -17.97
C LYS A 7 6.63 5.36 -18.56
N GLY A 8 7.59 4.63 -18.00
CA GLY A 8 9.00 4.67 -18.38
C GLY A 8 9.73 5.95 -17.95
N GLN A 9 9.11 6.80 -17.12
CA GLN A 9 9.70 8.04 -16.65
C GLN A 9 10.63 7.77 -15.48
N PHE A 10 11.76 8.47 -15.46
CA PHE A 10 12.67 8.40 -14.33
C PHE A 10 12.06 9.08 -13.11
N ILE A 11 12.02 8.34 -12.00
CA ILE A 11 11.49 8.80 -10.72
C ILE A 11 12.56 8.68 -9.64
N THR A 12 12.41 9.50 -8.60
CA THR A 12 13.23 9.39 -7.41
C THR A 12 12.86 8.14 -6.62
N GLU A 13 13.78 7.67 -5.78
CA GLU A 13 13.53 6.57 -4.85
C GLU A 13 12.30 6.83 -3.96
N LYS A 14 12.19 8.06 -3.45
CA LYS A 14 11.03 8.50 -2.66
C LYS A 14 9.71 8.35 -3.45
N ALA A 15 9.71 8.75 -4.73
CA ALA A 15 8.53 8.63 -5.58
C ALA A 15 8.18 7.16 -5.84
N ALA A 16 9.17 6.29 -6.06
CA ALA A 16 8.96 4.84 -6.22
C ALA A 16 8.33 4.24 -4.96
N MET A 17 8.87 4.54 -3.78
CA MET A 17 8.32 4.07 -2.50
C MET A 17 6.88 4.56 -2.26
N ILE A 18 6.55 5.80 -2.67
CA ILE A 18 5.18 6.33 -2.58
C ILE A 18 4.23 5.53 -3.48
N GLU A 19 4.64 5.17 -4.70
CA GLU A 19 3.86 4.34 -5.60
C GLU A 19 3.64 2.94 -5.02
N ASP A 20 4.68 2.31 -4.49
CA ASP A 20 4.60 0.99 -3.84
C ASP A 20 3.65 1.00 -2.63
N PHE A 21 3.74 2.00 -1.76
CA PHE A 21 2.82 2.11 -0.61
C PHE A 21 1.37 2.29 -1.04
N LYS A 22 1.11 3.07 -2.10
CA LYS A 22 -0.25 3.19 -2.66
C LYS A 22 -0.76 1.86 -3.20
N PHE A 23 0.10 1.12 -3.89
CA PHE A 23 -0.22 -0.22 -4.39
C PHE A 23 -0.56 -1.17 -3.24
N PHE A 24 0.26 -1.25 -2.20
CA PHE A 24 -0.01 -2.12 -1.04
C PHE A 24 -1.30 -1.76 -0.31
N ILE A 25 -1.61 -0.47 -0.13
CA ILE A 25 -2.89 -0.04 0.44
C ILE A 25 -4.07 -0.57 -0.37
N SER A 26 -3.96 -0.55 -1.70
CA SER A 26 -5.02 -1.06 -2.58
C SER A 26 -5.19 -2.58 -2.47
N GLU A 27 -4.07 -3.33 -2.38
CA GLU A 27 -4.09 -4.79 -2.24
C GLU A 27 -4.61 -5.22 -0.87
N TYR A 28 -4.17 -4.59 0.23
CA TYR A 28 -4.71 -4.88 1.56
C TYR A 28 -6.21 -4.62 1.64
N LYS A 29 -6.71 -3.54 1.03
CA LYS A 29 -8.15 -3.29 0.93
C LYS A 29 -8.87 -4.41 0.17
N ARG A 30 -8.32 -4.85 -0.96
CA ARG A 30 -8.88 -5.94 -1.76
C ARG A 30 -8.94 -7.25 -0.97
N TRP A 31 -7.84 -7.63 -0.32
CA TRP A 31 -7.77 -8.85 0.49
C TRP A 31 -8.69 -8.79 1.71
N ALA A 32 -8.83 -7.63 2.36
CA ALA A 32 -9.80 -7.46 3.45
C ALA A 32 -11.23 -7.71 2.98
N ILE A 33 -11.62 -7.16 1.81
CA ILE A 33 -12.95 -7.39 1.23
C ILE A 33 -13.14 -8.87 0.86
N GLU A 34 -12.12 -9.50 0.29
CA GLU A 34 -12.17 -10.92 -0.07
C GLU A 34 -12.32 -11.82 1.17
N ALA A 35 -11.59 -11.53 2.25
CA ALA A 35 -11.71 -12.23 3.51
C ALA A 35 -13.13 -12.09 4.10
N LEU A 36 -13.70 -10.88 4.08
CA LEU A 36 -15.10 -10.66 4.49
C LEU A 36 -16.09 -11.47 3.66
N ARG A 37 -15.90 -11.56 2.34
CA ARG A 37 -16.75 -12.37 1.46
C ARG A 37 -16.66 -13.87 1.76
N LYS A 38 -15.51 -14.33 2.25
CA LYS A 38 -15.30 -15.72 2.70
C LYS A 38 -15.77 -15.97 4.14
N GLY A 39 -16.25 -14.93 4.84
CA GLY A 39 -16.65 -15.01 6.25
C GLY A 39 -15.48 -14.97 7.24
N ASP A 40 -14.25 -14.76 6.77
CA ASP A 40 -13.06 -14.67 7.61
C ASP A 40 -12.87 -13.24 8.13
N LYS A 41 -13.50 -12.96 9.28
CA LYS A 41 -13.40 -11.66 9.93
C LYS A 41 -12.00 -11.39 10.50
N LYS A 42 -11.25 -12.44 10.88
CA LYS A 42 -9.94 -12.28 11.50
C LYS A 42 -8.96 -11.75 10.46
N THR A 43 -8.86 -12.42 9.32
CA THR A 43 -8.01 -11.95 8.20
C THR A 43 -8.46 -10.59 7.68
N ALA A 44 -9.76 -10.30 7.66
CA ALA A 44 -10.23 -8.97 7.27
C ALA A 44 -9.72 -7.85 8.20
N ILE A 45 -9.70 -8.09 9.51
CA ILE A 45 -9.18 -7.15 10.50
C ILE A 45 -7.65 -7.01 10.35
N GLU A 46 -6.92 -8.12 10.23
CA GLU A 46 -5.47 -8.12 10.03
C GLU A 46 -5.08 -7.33 8.76
N MET A 47 -5.78 -7.53 7.65
CA MET A 47 -5.51 -6.79 6.42
C MET A 47 -5.82 -5.29 6.56
N ARG A 48 -6.86 -4.93 7.34
CA ARG A 48 -7.14 -3.52 7.66
C ARG A 48 -6.03 -2.90 8.51
N GLU A 49 -5.54 -3.60 9.52
CA GLU A 49 -4.45 -3.11 10.38
C GLU A 49 -3.15 -2.92 9.59
N ASN A 50 -2.84 -3.86 8.68
CA ASN A 50 -1.71 -3.72 7.77
C ASN A 50 -1.87 -2.50 6.85
N MET A 51 -3.07 -2.29 6.29
CA MET A 51 -3.38 -1.11 5.49
C MET A 51 -3.16 0.19 6.29
N ASP A 52 -3.63 0.26 7.53
CA ASP A 52 -3.47 1.43 8.40
C ASP A 52 -2.00 1.67 8.79
N SER A 53 -1.21 0.59 8.93
CA SER A 53 0.24 0.68 9.14
C SER A 53 0.94 1.28 7.92
N VAL A 54 0.69 0.75 6.72
CA VAL A 54 1.27 1.28 5.48
C VAL A 54 0.86 2.72 5.23
N ARG A 55 -0.39 3.07 5.55
CA ARG A 55 -0.87 4.45 5.42
C ARG A 55 -0.16 5.43 6.34
N ARG A 56 0.22 5.01 7.55
CA ARG A 56 1.05 5.82 8.46
C ARG A 56 2.45 6.04 7.87
N SER A 57 3.12 4.98 7.42
CA SER A 57 4.44 5.09 6.78
C SER A 57 4.41 5.96 5.52
N LEU A 58 3.35 5.86 4.71
CA LEU A 58 3.17 6.74 3.55
C LEU A 58 3.04 8.21 3.96
N ASN A 59 2.25 8.51 4.99
CA ASN A 59 2.09 9.88 5.47
C ASN A 59 3.40 10.45 6.01
N GLU A 60 4.16 9.66 6.78
CA GLU A 60 5.50 10.04 7.27
C GLU A 60 6.45 10.32 6.12
N LEU A 61 6.48 9.44 5.10
CA LEU A 61 7.32 9.61 3.92
C LEU A 61 6.95 10.87 3.13
N VAL A 62 5.67 11.18 3.00
CA VAL A 62 5.20 12.37 2.27
C VAL A 62 5.49 13.66 3.05
N ALA A 63 5.44 13.61 4.38
CA ALA A 63 5.69 14.76 5.26
C ALA A 63 7.19 15.10 5.45
N ALA A 64 8.08 14.11 5.29
CA ALA A 64 9.53 14.29 5.29
C ALA A 64 10.04 15.03 4.05
#